data_AF-A0A953YNW6-F1
#
_entry.id   AF-A0A953YNW6-F1
#
_cell.length_a   1.000
_cell.length_b   1.000
_cell.length_c   1.000
_cell.angle_alpha   90.00
_cell.angle_beta   90.00
_cell.angle_gamma   90.00
#
_symmetry.space_group_name_H-M   'P 1'
#
loop_
_entity.id
_entity.type
_entity.pdbx_description
1 polymer ?
#
loop_
_entity_poly.entity_id
_entity_poly.type
_entity_poly.pdbx_seq_one_letter_code
_entity_poly.pdbx_strand_id
1 'polypeptide(L)'
;MVQVRGDDLRTAEDGALIVRRGSQADRALTELFRVDWKFRRRQAPAGRQLIRSLTLAEARKRYRRRIIYPMIWVVVILLVVILGAGVAGAIERGELMEDLLNILLAALAVCAAMGVGLLAALPIFRREYRKRVTEWSGAKLELEMDEMGMTARQDGRVVLAGRWSQLRLVEVRPHRYPGRHQLWNLEEMTLADLQGRALTLSTFQLDHGGVAFRVIVQRMSDAGRLRRTDG
;
A
#
# COMPACT_ATOMS: atom_id res chain seq x y z
N MET A 1 2.92 -2.72 -15.94
CA MET A 1 2.01 -1.75 -15.31
C MET A 1 0.60 -2.17 -15.70
N VAL A 2 -0.16 -2.83 -14.82
CA VAL A 2 -1.58 -3.12 -15.10
C VAL A 2 -2.36 -1.95 -14.52
N GLN A 3 -2.63 -0.97 -15.37
CA GLN A 3 -3.51 0.14 -15.04
C GLN A 3 -4.94 -0.39 -15.22
N VAL A 4 -5.53 -0.91 -14.15
CA VAL A 4 -6.89 -1.46 -14.19
C VAL A 4 -7.87 -0.30 -14.21
N ARG A 5 -8.25 0.13 -15.43
CA ARG A 5 -9.46 0.94 -15.65
C ARG A 5 -10.68 0.02 -15.54
N GLY A 6 -11.64 0.36 -14.67
CA GLY A 6 -13.02 0.47 -15.15
C GLY A 6 -14.12 -0.42 -14.56
N ASP A 7 -13.86 -1.65 -14.09
CA ASP A 7 -14.99 -2.57 -13.76
C ASP A 7 -15.25 -2.79 -12.27
N ASP A 8 -14.37 -2.28 -11.41
CA ASP A 8 -14.42 -2.57 -9.97
C ASP A 8 -15.21 -1.53 -9.17
N LEU A 9 -15.40 -0.35 -9.74
CA LEU A 9 -16.02 0.82 -9.12
C LEU A 9 -17.06 1.42 -10.07
N ARG A 10 -18.29 1.58 -9.59
CA ARG A 10 -19.33 2.35 -10.30
C ARG A 10 -19.84 3.48 -9.42
N THR A 11 -20.26 4.58 -10.01
CA THR A 11 -20.88 5.68 -9.26
C THR A 11 -22.39 5.54 -9.35
N ALA A 12 -23.07 5.51 -8.21
CA ALA A 12 -24.53 5.54 -8.12
C ALA A 12 -25.09 6.90 -8.57
N GLU A 13 -26.38 6.99 -8.85
CA GLU A 13 -27.06 8.24 -9.23
C GLU A 13 -26.96 9.33 -8.15
N ASP A 14 -26.99 8.94 -6.87
CA ASP A 14 -26.77 9.84 -5.73
C ASP A 14 -25.27 10.23 -5.55
N GLY A 15 -24.40 9.72 -6.42
CA GLY A 15 -22.98 9.97 -6.43
C GLY A 15 -22.17 9.16 -5.41
N ALA A 16 -22.77 8.17 -4.74
CA ALA A 16 -22.05 7.22 -3.90
C ALA A 16 -21.18 6.28 -4.76
N LEU A 17 -19.99 5.94 -4.27
CA LEU A 17 -19.13 4.96 -4.91
C LEU A 17 -19.62 3.56 -4.53
N ILE A 18 -19.97 2.76 -5.52
CA ILE A 18 -20.34 1.36 -5.35
C ILE A 18 -19.13 0.50 -5.74
N VAL A 19 -18.71 -0.35 -4.81
CA VAL A 19 -17.63 -1.31 -4.99
C VAL A 19 -18.22 -2.69 -5.17
N ARG A 20 -17.89 -3.35 -6.28
CA ARG A 20 -18.31 -4.74 -6.56
C ARG A 20 -17.60 -5.70 -5.62
N ARG A 21 -18.31 -6.59 -4.95
CA ARG A 21 -17.73 -7.62 -4.07
C ARG A 21 -16.76 -8.51 -4.85
N GLY A 22 -15.64 -8.87 -4.22
CA GLY A 22 -14.60 -9.71 -4.80
C GLY A 22 -13.66 -9.01 -5.79
N SER A 23 -13.95 -7.77 -6.17
CA SER A 23 -13.10 -6.90 -6.99
C SER A 23 -11.74 -6.60 -6.33
N GLN A 24 -10.79 -6.06 -7.10
CA GLN A 24 -9.49 -5.69 -6.54
C GLN A 24 -9.63 -4.56 -5.52
N ALA A 25 -10.53 -3.61 -5.79
CA ALA A 25 -10.88 -2.55 -4.86
C ALA A 25 -11.51 -3.12 -3.58
N ASP A 26 -12.44 -4.07 -3.68
CA ASP A 26 -13.06 -4.73 -2.52
C ASP A 26 -12.05 -5.46 -1.65
N ARG A 27 -11.10 -6.19 -2.27
CA ARG A 27 -10.03 -6.88 -1.56
C ARG A 27 -9.09 -5.90 -0.85
N ALA A 28 -8.69 -4.82 -1.51
CA ALA A 28 -7.82 -3.81 -0.92
C ALA A 28 -8.48 -3.07 0.24
N LEU A 29 -9.77 -2.75 0.10
CA LEU A 29 -10.57 -2.14 1.18
C LEU A 29 -10.74 -3.14 2.34
N THR A 30 -11.05 -4.40 2.05
CA THR A 30 -11.14 -5.46 3.08
C THR A 30 -9.82 -5.62 3.83
N GLU A 31 -8.68 -5.61 3.14
CA GLU A 31 -7.34 -5.70 3.75
C GLU A 31 -7.03 -4.47 4.61
N LEU A 32 -7.43 -3.27 4.19
CA LEU A 32 -7.32 -2.04 5.00
C LEU A 32 -8.03 -2.17 6.35
N PHE A 33 -9.16 -2.90 6.38
CA PHE A 33 -9.94 -3.23 7.57
C PHE A 33 -9.54 -4.56 8.24
N ARG A 34 -8.61 -5.34 7.64
CA ARG A 34 -8.08 -6.64 8.06
C ARG A 34 -9.04 -7.83 8.14
N VAL A 35 -10.37 -7.65 8.20
CA VAL A 35 -11.29 -8.79 8.39
C VAL A 35 -12.68 -8.61 7.74
N ASP A 36 -13.34 -7.44 7.80
CA ASP A 36 -14.63 -7.20 7.12
C ASP A 36 -14.91 -5.68 7.01
N TRP A 37 -15.71 -5.27 6.03
CA TRP A 37 -16.28 -3.92 5.94
C TRP A 37 -17.26 -3.65 7.09
N LYS A 38 -17.87 -4.72 7.65
CA LYS A 38 -18.87 -4.65 8.73
C LYS A 38 -18.29 -4.30 10.11
N PHE A 39 -17.12 -3.67 10.23
CA PHE A 39 -16.61 -3.17 11.52
C PHE A 39 -17.40 -1.95 12.04
N ARG A 40 -18.69 -2.14 12.30
CA ARG A 40 -19.36 -1.48 13.43
C ARG A 40 -18.58 -1.94 14.67
N ARG A 41 -17.82 -1.03 15.33
CA ARG A 41 -17.24 -1.13 16.70
C ARG A 41 -15.71 -1.06 16.86
N ARG A 42 -14.91 -0.76 15.84
CA ARG A 42 -13.66 -0.02 16.10
C ARG A 42 -13.83 1.36 15.52
N GLN A 43 -14.59 2.18 16.24
CA GLN A 43 -14.87 3.56 15.90
C GLN A 43 -13.59 4.23 15.43
N ALA A 44 -13.67 4.98 14.32
CA ALA A 44 -12.67 5.98 14.03
C ALA A 44 -12.42 6.76 15.34
N PRO A 45 -11.14 7.03 15.71
CA PRO A 45 -10.84 7.74 16.95
C PRO A 45 -11.78 8.93 17.12
N ALA A 46 -12.54 8.93 18.21
CA ALA A 46 -13.45 10.03 18.51
C ALA A 46 -12.59 11.27 18.74
N GLY A 47 -12.80 12.30 17.91
CA GLY A 47 -12.07 13.56 17.98
C GLY A 47 -11.32 13.95 16.71
N ARG A 48 -10.80 15.17 16.76
CA ARG A 48 -10.08 15.83 15.68
C ARG A 48 -8.75 15.12 15.43
N GLN A 49 -8.55 14.63 14.22
CA GLN A 49 -7.29 14.04 13.78
C GLN A 49 -6.55 15.01 12.88
N LEU A 50 -5.31 15.32 13.23
CA LEU A 50 -4.39 16.07 12.37
C LEU A 50 -3.32 15.11 11.86
N ILE A 51 -3.30 14.89 10.55
CA ILE A 51 -2.37 13.99 9.86
C ILE A 51 -1.55 14.82 8.90
N ARG A 52 -0.22 14.65 8.93
CA ARG A 52 0.70 15.48 8.15
C ARG A 52 1.43 14.64 7.11
N SER A 53 1.87 15.32 6.05
CA SER A 53 2.79 14.75 5.11
C SER A 53 4.12 14.42 5.80
N LEU A 54 4.64 13.24 5.51
CA LEU A 54 5.96 12.79 5.93
C LEU A 54 7.05 13.67 5.33
N THR A 55 8.11 13.87 6.09
CA THR A 55 9.35 14.42 5.54
C THR A 55 9.98 13.42 4.56
N LEU A 56 10.83 13.92 3.65
CA LEU A 56 11.56 13.08 2.69
C LEU A 56 12.37 11.95 3.39
N ALA A 57 12.95 12.26 4.55
CA ALA A 57 13.73 11.31 5.34
C ALA A 57 12.85 10.20 5.94
N GLU A 58 11.66 10.52 6.43
CA GLU A 58 10.72 9.54 6.98
C GLU A 58 10.07 8.70 5.90
N ALA A 59 9.72 9.31 4.76
CA ALA A 59 9.21 8.60 3.60
C ALA A 59 10.24 7.56 3.10
N ARG A 60 11.53 7.94 3.04
CA ARG A 60 12.66 7.02 2.80
C ARG A 60 12.70 5.86 3.79
N LYS A 61 12.61 6.16 5.09
CA LYS A 61 12.68 5.17 6.16
C LYS A 61 11.53 4.17 6.09
N ARG A 62 10.29 4.65 5.85
CA ARG A 62 9.09 3.81 5.71
C ARG A 62 9.16 2.92 4.46
N TYR A 63 9.61 3.48 3.33
CA TYR A 63 9.82 2.71 2.10
C TYR A 63 10.81 1.55 2.32
N ARG A 64 11.97 1.83 2.94
CA ARG A 64 12.96 0.79 3.27
C ARG A 64 12.37 -0.35 4.11
N ARG A 65 11.61 -0.01 5.16
CA ARG A 65 11.00 -1.00 6.05
C ARG A 65 9.94 -1.88 5.39
N ARG A 66 9.12 -1.33 4.49
CA ARG A 66 7.99 -2.07 3.90
C ARG A 66 8.31 -2.81 2.61
N ILE A 67 9.31 -2.34 1.86
CA ILE A 67 9.61 -2.88 0.52
C ILE A 67 11.01 -3.51 0.50
N ILE A 68 12.04 -2.76 0.90
CA ILE A 68 13.43 -3.23 0.79
C ILE A 68 13.73 -4.35 1.81
N TYR A 69 13.38 -4.18 3.08
CA TYR A 69 13.72 -5.17 4.10
C TYR A 69 13.03 -6.53 3.88
N PRO A 70 11.72 -6.61 3.55
CA PRO A 70 11.10 -7.90 3.22
C PRO A 70 11.74 -8.57 2.01
N MET A 71 12.13 -7.79 0.99
CA MET A 71 12.84 -8.31 -0.18
C MET A 71 14.19 -8.92 0.21
N ILE A 72 14.98 -8.23 1.05
CA ILE A 72 16.24 -8.78 1.58
C ILE A 72 16.00 -10.07 2.36
N TRP A 73 14.97 -10.12 3.21
CA TRP A 73 14.62 -11.33 3.96
C TRP A 73 14.27 -12.51 3.06
N VAL A 74 13.57 -12.29 1.94
CA VAL A 74 13.30 -13.35 0.95
C VAL A 74 14.60 -13.91 0.39
N VAL A 75 15.58 -13.05 0.08
CA VAL A 75 16.89 -13.49 -0.39
C VAL A 75 17.61 -14.33 0.66
N VAL A 76 17.65 -13.85 1.90
CA VAL A 76 18.31 -14.55 3.02
C VAL A 76 17.65 -15.92 3.27
N ILE A 77 16.32 -15.99 3.29
CA ILE A 77 15.58 -17.24 3.51
C ILE A 77 15.85 -18.24 2.37
N LEU A 78 15.84 -17.78 1.11
CA LEU A 78 16.13 -18.65 -0.03
C LEU A 78 17.53 -19.26 0.07
N LEU A 79 18.51 -18.45 0.48
CA LEU A 79 19.89 -18.86 0.72
C LEU A 79 19.99 -19.96 1.78
N VAL A 80 19.31 -19.75 2.91
CA VAL A 80 19.26 -20.73 4.01
C VAL A 80 18.63 -22.05 3.55
N VAL A 81 17.56 -22.00 2.75
CA VAL A 81 16.89 -23.19 2.22
C VAL A 81 17.80 -23.97 1.27
N ILE A 82 18.51 -23.29 0.37
CA ILE A 82 19.40 -23.94 -0.60
C ILE A 82 20.59 -24.59 0.09
N LEU A 83 21.22 -23.88 1.02
CA LEU A 83 22.32 -24.42 1.82
C LEU A 83 21.86 -25.60 2.69
N GLY A 84 20.70 -25.48 3.34
CA GLY A 84 20.13 -26.54 4.16
C GLY A 84 19.81 -27.80 3.36
N ALA A 85 19.18 -27.65 2.19
CA ALA A 85 18.85 -28.79 1.31
C ALA A 85 20.09 -29.46 0.73
N GLY A 86 21.09 -28.67 0.29
CA GLY A 86 22.35 -29.19 -0.23
C GLY A 86 23.15 -29.96 0.82
N VAL A 87 23.27 -29.41 2.03
CA VAL A 87 23.97 -30.08 3.14
C VAL A 87 23.22 -31.34 3.58
N ALA A 88 21.89 -31.29 3.72
CA ALA A 88 21.10 -32.46 4.10
C ALA A 88 21.25 -33.61 3.08
N GLY A 89 21.18 -33.30 1.78
CA GLY A 89 21.35 -34.31 0.73
C GLY A 89 22.77 -34.87 0.60
N ALA A 90 23.79 -34.13 1.04
CA ALA A 90 25.17 -34.63 1.10
C ALA A 90 25.47 -35.44 2.37
N ILE A 91 24.80 -35.13 3.49
CA ILE A 91 24.84 -35.97 4.70
C ILE A 91 24.18 -37.33 4.44
N GLU A 92 23.02 -37.35 3.77
CA GLU A 92 22.30 -38.59 3.45
C GLU A 92 23.11 -39.53 2.55
N ARG A 93 23.92 -38.96 1.64
CA ARG A 93 24.82 -39.71 0.76
C ARG A 93 26.18 -40.07 1.38
N GLY A 94 26.49 -39.54 2.57
CA GLY A 94 27.77 -39.78 3.25
C GLY A 94 28.99 -39.08 2.60
N GLU A 95 28.76 -38.25 1.58
CA GLU A 95 29.79 -37.63 0.73
C GLU A 95 30.00 -36.15 1.06
N LEU A 96 29.68 -35.72 2.28
CA LEU A 96 29.68 -34.31 2.69
C LEU A 96 30.97 -33.58 2.32
N MET A 97 32.14 -34.19 2.51
CA MET A 97 33.44 -33.56 2.20
C MET A 97 33.73 -33.44 0.70
N GLU A 98 33.22 -34.37 -0.12
CA GLU A 98 33.40 -34.33 -1.56
C GLU A 98 32.43 -33.33 -2.21
N ASP A 99 31.20 -33.25 -1.68
CA ASP A 99 30.15 -32.36 -2.18
C ASP A 99 30.22 -30.93 -1.62
N LEU A 100 30.99 -30.68 -0.55
CA LEU A 100 31.04 -29.37 0.13
C LEU A 100 31.43 -28.23 -0.81
N LEU A 101 32.41 -28.48 -1.69
CA LEU A 101 32.88 -27.50 -2.67
C LEU A 101 31.79 -27.17 -3.70
N ASN A 102 31.07 -28.18 -4.19
CA ASN A 102 29.97 -28.01 -5.15
C ASN A 102 28.78 -27.28 -4.52
N ILE A 103 28.45 -27.59 -3.26
CA ILE A 103 27.40 -26.90 -2.51
C ILE A 103 27.76 -25.42 -2.30
N LEU A 104 29.02 -25.13 -1.95
CA LEU A 104 29.51 -23.75 -1.79
C LEU A 104 29.50 -22.98 -3.12
N LEU A 105 29.95 -23.60 -4.22
CA LEU A 105 29.93 -22.99 -5.55
C LEU A 105 28.50 -22.73 -6.04
N ALA A 106 27.57 -23.66 -5.82
CA ALA A 106 26.17 -23.50 -6.15
C ALA A 106 25.53 -22.36 -5.33
N ALA A 107 25.80 -22.29 -4.03
CA ALA A 107 25.33 -21.19 -3.18
C ALA A 107 25.91 -19.84 -3.63
N LEU A 108 27.18 -19.80 -4.01
CA LEU A 108 27.85 -18.58 -4.48
C LEU A 108 27.32 -18.14 -5.86
N ALA A 109 27.03 -19.08 -6.76
CA ALA A 109 26.40 -18.82 -8.06
C ALA A 109 24.97 -18.28 -7.89
N VAL A 110 24.18 -18.83 -6.95
CA VAL A 110 22.86 -18.30 -6.61
C VAL A 110 22.97 -16.91 -5.99
N CYS A 111 23.90 -16.68 -5.06
CA CYS A 111 24.18 -15.34 -4.52
C CYS A 111 24.52 -14.34 -5.62
N ALA A 112 25.37 -14.72 -6.57
CA ALA A 112 25.76 -13.88 -7.69
C ALA A 112 24.57 -13.58 -8.62
N ALA A 113 23.80 -14.60 -9.01
CA ALA A 113 22.61 -14.45 -9.85
C ALA A 113 21.54 -13.58 -9.17
N MET A 114 21.30 -13.78 -7.87
CA MET A 114 20.39 -12.95 -7.09
C MET A 114 20.91 -11.53 -6.91
N GLY A 115 22.22 -11.35 -6.67
CA GLY A 115 22.86 -10.04 -6.58
C GLY A 115 22.75 -9.25 -7.89
N VAL A 116 23.00 -9.89 -9.03
CA VAL A 116 22.81 -9.32 -10.36
C VAL A 116 21.34 -9.01 -10.63
N GLY A 117 20.42 -9.90 -10.25
CA GLY A 117 18.98 -9.65 -10.35
C GLY A 117 18.51 -8.47 -9.49
N LEU A 118 19.04 -8.33 -8.27
CA LEU A 118 18.74 -7.22 -7.38
C LEU A 118 19.31 -5.90 -7.92
N LEU A 119 20.53 -5.94 -8.47
CA LEU A 119 21.18 -4.80 -9.12
C LEU A 119 20.48 -4.40 -10.42
N ALA A 120 19.93 -5.34 -11.18
CA ALA A 120 19.13 -5.09 -12.38
C ALA A 120 17.72 -4.59 -12.06
N ALA A 121 17.17 -4.96 -10.91
CA ALA A 121 15.90 -4.44 -10.41
C ALA A 121 16.06 -3.07 -9.73
N LEU A 122 17.25 -2.75 -9.21
CA LEU A 122 17.55 -1.49 -8.51
C LEU A 122 17.17 -0.22 -9.31
N PRO A 123 17.41 -0.12 -10.63
CA PRO A 123 17.00 1.01 -11.47
C PRO A 123 15.49 1.14 -11.58
N ILE A 124 14.77 0.01 -11.69
CA ILE A 124 13.30 -0.01 -11.75
C ILE A 124 12.75 0.47 -10.40
N PHE A 125 13.25 -0.09 -9.29
CA PHE A 125 12.90 0.35 -7.95
C PHE A 125 13.30 1.82 -7.71
N ARG A 126 14.45 2.29 -8.20
CA ARG A 126 14.89 3.69 -8.11
C ARG A 126 14.01 4.62 -8.93
N ARG A 127 13.53 4.19 -10.10
CA ARG A 127 12.64 5.00 -10.96
C ARG A 127 11.26 5.12 -10.34
N GLU A 128 10.72 4.01 -9.83
CA GLU A 128 9.45 3.97 -9.09
C GLU A 128 9.56 4.81 -7.79
N TYR A 129 10.69 4.67 -7.09
CA TYR A 129 11.05 5.44 -5.91
C TYR A 129 11.18 6.94 -6.23
N ARG A 130 11.87 7.32 -7.30
CA ARG A 130 11.97 8.73 -7.71
C ARG A 130 10.62 9.29 -8.07
N LYS A 131 9.82 8.59 -8.88
CA LYS A 131 8.50 9.06 -9.29
C LYS A 131 7.61 9.33 -8.06
N ARG A 132 7.53 8.37 -7.15
CA ARG A 132 6.71 8.48 -5.93
C ARG A 132 7.28 9.49 -4.92
N VAL A 133 8.61 9.57 -4.73
CA VAL A 133 9.25 10.46 -3.74
C VAL A 133 9.37 11.90 -4.22
N THR A 134 9.56 12.15 -5.52
CA THR A 134 9.56 13.52 -6.06
C THR A 134 8.16 14.13 -6.02
N GLU A 135 7.10 13.34 -6.24
CA GLU A 135 5.72 13.75 -5.97
C GLU A 135 5.47 14.08 -4.48
N TRP A 136 6.16 13.41 -3.55
CA TRP A 136 6.07 13.69 -2.11
C TRP A 136 6.83 14.94 -1.64
N SER A 137 7.69 15.53 -2.49
CA SER A 137 8.60 16.62 -2.10
C SER A 137 8.06 18.03 -2.34
N GLY A 138 6.92 18.17 -3.02
CA GLY A 138 6.46 19.49 -3.46
C GLY A 138 5.72 20.31 -2.42
N ALA A 139 4.89 19.67 -1.58
CA ALA A 139 3.94 20.41 -0.76
C ALA A 139 3.63 19.74 0.58
N LYS A 140 3.60 20.56 1.64
CA LYS A 140 3.20 20.15 2.98
C LYS A 140 1.70 19.94 3.00
N LEU A 141 1.28 18.69 3.05
CA LEU A 141 -0.14 18.32 3.14
C LEU A 141 -0.53 18.11 4.60
N GLU A 142 -1.58 18.78 5.04
CA GLU A 142 -2.18 18.63 6.37
C GLU A 142 -3.64 18.24 6.21
N LEU A 143 -4.01 17.08 6.74
CA LEU A 143 -5.38 16.60 6.78
C LEU A 143 -5.91 16.78 8.19
N GLU A 144 -6.98 17.53 8.29
CA GLU A 144 -7.73 17.73 9.51
C GLU A 144 -9.09 17.07 9.33
N MET A 145 -9.40 16.08 10.17
CA MET A 145 -10.62 15.30 10.10
C MET A 145 -11.34 15.35 11.44
N ASP A 146 -12.65 15.55 11.42
CA ASP A 146 -13.50 15.50 12.60
C ASP A 146 -14.77 14.68 12.33
N GLU A 147 -15.77 14.78 13.20
CA GLU A 147 -17.03 14.05 13.05
C GLU A 147 -17.90 14.58 11.91
N MET A 148 -17.75 15.86 11.55
CA MET A 148 -18.59 16.55 10.58
C MET A 148 -18.02 16.45 9.16
N GLY A 149 -16.69 16.45 9.02
CA GLY A 149 -16.04 16.41 7.72
C GLY A 149 -14.53 16.36 7.76
N MET A 150 -13.94 16.81 6.65
CA MET A 150 -12.50 16.86 6.46
C MET A 150 -12.12 18.19 5.82
N THR A 151 -10.96 18.72 6.23
CA THR A 151 -10.25 19.81 5.58
C THR A 151 -8.84 19.37 5.25
N ALA A 152 -8.45 19.48 4.00
CA ALA A 152 -7.09 19.27 3.53
C ALA A 152 -6.46 20.61 3.18
N ARG A 153 -5.27 20.86 3.73
CA ARG A 153 -4.45 22.04 3.44
C ARG A 153 -3.16 21.61 2.76
N GLN A 154 -2.82 22.26 1.67
CA GLN A 154 -1.56 22.10 0.96
C GLN A 154 -0.80 23.42 1.06
N ASP A 155 0.37 23.40 1.70
CA ASP A 155 1.18 24.60 1.97
C ASP A 155 0.38 25.72 2.65
N GLY A 156 -0.46 25.33 3.62
CA GLY A 156 -1.34 26.23 4.37
C GLY A 156 -2.62 26.67 3.65
N ARG A 157 -2.78 26.38 2.36
CA ARG A 157 -3.99 26.72 1.59
C ARG A 157 -4.98 25.56 1.60
N VAL A 158 -6.26 25.84 1.83
CA VAL A 158 -7.32 24.82 1.77
C VAL A 158 -7.51 24.36 0.32
N VAL A 159 -7.23 23.10 0.05
CA VAL A 159 -7.36 22.49 -1.29
C VAL A 159 -8.61 21.62 -1.41
N LEU A 160 -9.09 21.07 -0.30
CA LEU A 160 -10.32 20.30 -0.24
C LEU A 160 -10.95 20.52 1.13
N ALA A 161 -12.25 20.82 1.18
CA ALA A 161 -12.99 20.88 2.43
C ALA A 161 -14.45 20.51 2.19
N GLY A 162 -15.04 19.74 3.09
CA GLY A 162 -16.43 19.37 2.99
C GLY A 162 -16.90 18.46 4.11
N ARG A 163 -18.21 18.39 4.30
CA ARG A 163 -18.83 17.41 5.19
C ARG A 163 -18.69 16.01 4.62
N TRP A 164 -18.67 14.97 5.46
CA TRP A 164 -18.55 13.59 4.99
C TRP A 164 -19.65 13.19 3.99
N SER A 165 -20.87 13.70 4.16
CA SER A 165 -21.99 13.48 3.23
C SER A 165 -21.85 14.21 1.88
N GLN A 166 -20.97 15.20 1.81
CA GLN A 166 -20.74 16.06 0.64
C GLN A 166 -19.48 15.67 -0.13
N LEU A 167 -18.56 14.96 0.52
CA LEU A 167 -17.37 14.41 -0.12
C LEU A 167 -17.75 13.20 -0.97
N ARG A 168 -16.95 12.98 -2.02
CA ARG A 168 -17.09 11.87 -2.97
C ARG A 168 -15.75 11.17 -3.10
N LEU A 169 -15.78 9.84 -3.01
CA LEU A 169 -14.62 9.02 -3.34
C LEU A 169 -14.67 8.77 -4.85
N VAL A 170 -13.72 9.35 -5.59
CA VAL A 170 -13.70 9.35 -7.06
C VAL A 170 -12.92 8.16 -7.59
N GLU A 171 -11.78 7.87 -6.97
CA GLU A 171 -10.87 6.81 -7.42
C GLU A 171 -10.23 6.15 -6.20
N VAL A 172 -10.01 4.84 -6.28
CA VAL A 172 -9.12 4.12 -5.37
C VAL A 172 -8.18 3.28 -6.21
N ARG A 173 -6.88 3.35 -5.88
CA ARG A 173 -5.83 2.62 -6.59
C ARG A 173 -5.26 1.53 -5.68
N PRO A 174 -5.78 0.30 -5.81
CA PRO A 174 -5.22 -0.83 -5.11
C PRO A 174 -3.91 -1.26 -5.79
N HIS A 175 -2.93 -1.67 -4.98
CA HIS A 175 -1.69 -2.26 -5.45
C HIS A 175 -1.50 -3.63 -4.84
N ARG A 176 -1.08 -4.58 -5.68
CA ARG A 176 -0.76 -5.93 -5.26
C ARG A 176 0.74 -6.08 -5.10
N TYR A 177 1.16 -6.40 -3.88
CA TYR A 177 2.56 -6.70 -3.61
C TYR A 177 2.88 -8.17 -3.94
N PRO A 178 3.94 -8.45 -4.70
CA PRO A 178 4.38 -9.84 -4.90
C PRO A 178 4.96 -10.40 -3.59
N GLY A 179 4.45 -11.56 -3.12
CA GLY A 179 4.88 -12.23 -1.88
C GLY A 179 4.01 -13.45 -1.49
N ARG A 180 4.39 -14.16 -0.40
CA ARG A 180 3.69 -15.38 0.10
C ARG A 180 2.21 -15.17 0.44
N HIS A 181 1.84 -13.96 0.81
CA HIS A 181 0.46 -13.53 0.96
C HIS A 181 0.24 -12.44 -0.08
N GLN A 182 -0.51 -12.74 -1.13
CA GLN A 182 -0.79 -11.83 -2.24
C GLN A 182 -1.76 -10.72 -1.78
N LEU A 183 -1.29 -9.84 -0.89
CA LEU A 183 -2.09 -8.81 -0.26
C LEU A 183 -2.32 -7.64 -1.22
N TRP A 184 -3.57 -7.21 -1.29
CA TRP A 184 -3.98 -5.99 -1.97
C TRP A 184 -3.96 -4.85 -0.95
N ASN A 185 -3.14 -3.84 -1.20
CA ASN A 185 -3.06 -2.66 -0.34
C ASN A 185 -3.63 -1.45 -1.07
N LEU A 186 -4.43 -0.65 -0.39
CA LEU A 186 -4.86 0.63 -0.94
C LEU A 186 -3.71 1.65 -0.86
N GLU A 187 -3.18 2.06 -2.01
CA GLU A 187 -2.04 2.99 -2.05
C GLU A 187 -2.48 4.45 -2.14
N GLU A 188 -3.42 4.72 -3.04
CA GLU A 188 -3.93 6.05 -3.33
C GLU A 188 -5.46 6.06 -3.32
N MET A 189 -6.02 7.20 -2.89
CA MET A 189 -7.44 7.49 -3.04
C MET A 189 -7.60 8.92 -3.54
N THR A 190 -8.56 9.16 -4.42
CA THR A 190 -8.92 10.49 -4.89
C THR A 190 -10.27 10.86 -4.30
N LEU A 191 -10.30 11.96 -3.57
CA LEU A 191 -11.51 12.56 -3.01
C LEU A 191 -11.87 13.80 -3.80
N ALA A 192 -13.17 14.06 -3.95
CA ALA A 192 -13.67 15.32 -4.48
C ALA A 192 -14.76 15.92 -3.58
N ASP A 193 -14.87 17.23 -3.59
CA ASP A 193 -15.97 17.94 -2.96
C ASP A 193 -17.11 18.24 -3.95
N LEU A 194 -18.16 18.90 -3.47
CA LEU A 194 -19.29 19.33 -4.29
C LEU A 194 -18.93 20.37 -5.36
N GLN A 195 -17.81 21.08 -5.17
CA GLN A 195 -17.32 22.09 -6.12
C GLN A 195 -16.48 21.45 -7.23
N GLY A 196 -16.28 20.12 -7.20
CA GLY A 196 -15.47 19.39 -8.17
C GLY A 196 -13.97 19.51 -7.91
N ARG A 197 -13.54 20.09 -6.79
CA ARG A 197 -12.12 20.10 -6.41
C ARG A 197 -11.72 18.70 -6.00
N ALA A 198 -10.71 18.15 -6.64
CA ALA A 198 -10.22 16.80 -6.38
C ALA A 198 -8.84 16.82 -5.73
N LEU A 199 -8.63 15.92 -4.78
CA LEU A 199 -7.36 15.71 -4.09
C LEU A 199 -7.04 14.22 -4.06
N THR A 200 -5.90 13.85 -4.62
CA THR A 200 -5.35 12.49 -4.51
C THR A 200 -4.47 12.40 -3.28
N LEU A 201 -4.83 11.52 -2.37
CA LEU A 201 -4.07 11.19 -1.18
C LEU A 201 -3.27 9.92 -1.42
N SER A 202 -2.05 9.87 -0.91
CA SER A 202 -1.20 8.67 -0.91
C SER A 202 -0.92 8.20 0.51
N THR A 203 -1.14 6.92 0.79
CA THR A 203 -0.79 6.31 2.10
C THR A 203 0.68 6.47 2.46
N PHE A 204 1.54 6.58 1.46
CA PHE A 204 2.99 6.75 1.63
C PHE A 204 3.41 8.19 1.93
N GLN A 205 2.59 9.17 1.54
CA GLN A 205 2.85 10.57 1.84
C GLN A 205 2.47 10.92 3.28
N LEU A 206 1.57 10.18 3.92
CA LEU A 206 1.00 10.53 5.23
C LEU A 206 1.64 9.74 6.38
N ASP A 207 1.98 10.40 7.48
CA ASP A 207 2.58 9.81 8.70
C ASP A 207 1.79 8.61 9.24
N HIS A 208 0.47 8.66 9.16
CA HIS A 208 -0.46 7.60 9.55
C HIS A 208 -1.42 7.26 8.41
N GLY A 209 -0.94 7.26 7.16
CA GLY A 209 -1.77 7.10 5.96
C GLY A 209 -2.75 5.93 5.97
N GLY A 210 -2.36 4.77 6.51
CA GLY A 210 -3.29 3.64 6.67
C GLY A 210 -4.43 3.90 7.66
N VAL A 211 -4.17 4.65 8.74
CA VAL A 211 -5.19 5.09 9.70
C VAL A 211 -6.07 6.16 9.06
N ALA A 212 -5.45 7.16 8.40
CA ALA A 212 -6.17 8.20 7.65
C ALA A 212 -7.17 7.60 6.67
N PHE A 213 -6.70 6.67 5.84
CA PHE A 213 -7.51 6.02 4.83
C PHE A 213 -8.64 5.22 5.47
N ARG A 214 -8.36 4.49 6.55
CA ARG A 214 -9.39 3.76 7.30
C ARG A 214 -10.48 4.70 7.83
N VAL A 215 -10.09 5.84 8.41
CA VAL A 215 -11.02 6.84 8.95
C VAL A 215 -11.86 7.45 7.83
N ILE A 216 -11.24 7.88 6.74
CA ILE A 216 -11.94 8.46 5.58
C ILE A 216 -12.93 7.45 5.00
N VAL A 217 -12.48 6.23 4.71
CA VAL A 217 -13.33 5.18 4.13
C VAL A 217 -14.48 4.82 5.06
N GLN A 218 -14.23 4.72 6.38
CA GLN A 218 -15.27 4.48 7.38
C GLN A 218 -16.30 5.60 7.39
N ARG A 219 -15.88 6.87 7.52
CA ARG A 219 -16.79 8.02 7.58
C ARG A 219 -17.60 8.18 6.30
N MET A 220 -16.98 7.92 5.14
CA MET A 220 -17.67 7.90 3.84
C MET A 220 -18.70 6.78 3.75
N SER A 221 -18.40 5.60 4.28
CA SER A 221 -19.35 4.49 4.38
C SER A 221 -20.52 4.82 5.32
N ASP A 222 -20.23 5.40 6.50
CA ASP A 222 -21.24 5.80 7.48
C ASP A 222 -22.17 6.88 6.91
N ALA A 223 -21.63 7.80 6.10
CA ALA A 223 -22.39 8.82 5.37
C ALA A 223 -23.10 8.28 4.10
N GLY A 224 -23.04 6.97 3.85
CA GLY A 224 -23.69 6.33 2.69
C GLY A 224 -23.07 6.69 1.34
N ARG A 225 -21.87 7.27 1.31
CA ARG A 225 -21.11 7.68 0.11
C ARG A 225 -20.22 6.57 -0.46
N LEU A 226 -20.06 5.48 0.28
CA LEU A 226 -19.38 4.26 -0.16
C LEU A 226 -20.26 3.06 0.16
N ARG A 227 -20.54 2.22 -0.84
CA ARG A 227 -21.40 1.04 -0.71
C ARG A 227 -20.72 -0.17 -1.33
N ARG A 228 -20.99 -1.33 -0.75
CA ARG A 228 -20.58 -2.63 -1.29
C ARG A 228 -21.80 -3.30 -1.91
N THR A 229 -21.65 -3.88 -3.10
CA THR A 229 -22.72 -4.60 -3.81
C THR A 229 -22.22 -5.97 -4.23
N ASP A 230 -23.10 -6.98 -4.24
CA ASP A 230 -22.74 -8.33 -4.67
C ASP A 230 -22.59 -8.48 -6.20
N GLY A 231 -22.95 -7.45 -6.97
CA GLY A 231 -23.00 -7.46 -8.43
C GLY A 231 -24.40 -7.12 -8.90
#